data_AF-A0A7K2P1M9-F1
#
_entry.id   AF-A0A7K2P1M9-F1
#
_cell.length_a   1.000
_cell.length_b   1.000
_cell.length_c   1.000
_cell.angle_alpha   90.00
_cell.angle_beta   90.00
_cell.angle_gamma   90.00
#
_symmetry.space_group_name_H-M   'P 1'
#
loop_
_entity.id
_entity.type
_entity.pdbx_description
1 polymer ?
#
loop_
_entity_poly.entity_id
_entity_poly.type
_entity_poly.pdbx_seq_one_letter_code
_entity_poly.pdbx_strand_id
1 'polypeptide(L)'
;MTDRPLTLMAVHAHPDDEATSTGGVLARYAAEGIRTVLVTCTDGGCGDGPGGVKPGDPGHDPAAVALMRRRELEESRDVLKISDLETLDYADSGMMGWPSNDAPGSFWRTPVEEGAARLAELMRHYRPDVVVTYDENGFYGHPDHIQAHRI
;
A
#
# COMPACT_ATOMS: atom_id res chain seq x y z
N MET A 1 -4.13 26.77 -18.05
CA MET A 1 -4.60 25.84 -17.00
C MET A 1 -4.93 24.54 -17.68
N THR A 2 -4.37 23.42 -17.22
CA THR A 2 -4.58 22.11 -17.85
C THR A 2 -6.05 21.70 -17.74
N ASP A 3 -6.65 21.32 -18.86
CA ASP A 3 -8.07 20.96 -19.00
C ASP A 3 -8.42 19.57 -18.41
N ARG A 4 -7.56 19.04 -17.51
CA ARG A 4 -7.73 17.71 -16.89
C ARG A 4 -8.06 17.84 -15.40
N PRO A 5 -8.86 16.91 -14.83
CA PRO A 5 -9.07 16.84 -13.39
C PRO A 5 -7.76 16.75 -12.62
N LEU A 6 -7.70 17.42 -11.46
CA LEU A 6 -6.60 17.25 -10.51
C LEU A 6 -6.62 15.82 -9.98
N THR A 7 -5.43 15.24 -9.77
CA THR A 7 -5.26 13.87 -9.29
C THR A 7 -4.28 13.82 -8.12
N LEU A 8 -4.71 13.23 -7.01
CA LEU A 8 -3.88 12.88 -5.86
C LEU A 8 -3.62 11.37 -5.88
N MET A 9 -2.35 10.97 -5.79
CA MET A 9 -1.95 9.57 -5.62
C MET A 9 -1.34 9.36 -4.24
N ALA A 10 -1.84 8.37 -3.49
CA ALA A 10 -1.23 7.89 -2.27
C ALA A 10 -0.59 6.51 -2.54
N VAL A 11 0.67 6.35 -2.16
CA VAL A 11 1.42 5.08 -2.30
C VAL A 11 1.71 4.57 -0.90
N HIS A 12 1.17 3.39 -0.59
CA HIS A 12 1.24 2.79 0.73
C HIS A 12 1.72 1.34 0.65
N ALA A 13 2.37 0.88 1.73
CA ALA A 13 2.96 -0.44 1.81
C ALA A 13 1.89 -1.51 1.96
N HIS A 14 0.95 -1.33 2.90
CA HIS A 14 0.00 -2.38 3.30
C HIS A 14 -1.48 -1.95 3.25
N PRO A 15 -2.42 -2.92 3.20
CA PRO A 15 -3.85 -2.66 3.37
C PRO A 15 -4.25 -2.17 4.77
N ASP A 16 -4.43 -0.86 4.98
CA ASP A 16 -4.81 -0.15 6.23
C ASP A 16 -4.03 1.16 6.40
N ASP A 17 -2.83 1.22 5.82
CA ASP A 17 -1.96 2.40 5.82
C ASP A 17 -2.67 3.62 5.21
N GLU A 18 -3.51 3.43 4.20
CA GLU A 18 -4.29 4.51 3.60
C GLU A 18 -5.24 5.12 4.62
N ALA A 19 -5.88 4.31 5.46
CA ALA A 19 -6.85 4.77 6.43
C ALA A 19 -6.16 5.44 7.62
N THR A 20 -5.05 4.88 8.08
CA THR A 20 -4.30 5.36 9.25
C THR A 20 -3.47 6.61 8.95
N SER A 21 -2.89 6.71 7.75
CA SER A 21 -1.97 7.80 7.39
C SER A 21 -2.65 8.89 6.57
N THR A 22 -3.43 8.54 5.55
CA THR A 22 -3.94 9.48 4.55
C THR A 22 -5.47 9.53 4.45
N GLY A 23 -6.20 8.82 5.30
CA GLY A 23 -7.65 8.63 5.16
C GLY A 23 -8.42 9.95 5.15
N GLY A 24 -8.08 10.86 6.05
CA GLY A 24 -8.68 12.20 6.08
C GLY A 24 -8.37 13.04 4.83
N VAL A 25 -7.18 12.89 4.26
CA VAL A 25 -6.75 13.59 3.04
C VAL A 25 -7.49 13.04 1.81
N LEU A 26 -7.52 11.71 1.68
CA LEU A 26 -8.21 11.01 0.59
C LEU A 26 -9.71 11.30 0.59
N ALA A 27 -10.38 11.14 1.73
CA ALA A 27 -11.81 11.39 1.85
C ALA A 27 -12.18 12.87 1.57
N ARG A 28 -11.35 13.81 2.04
CA ARG A 28 -11.55 15.24 1.79
C ARG A 28 -11.45 15.56 0.30
N TYR A 29 -10.36 15.17 -0.36
CA TYR A 29 -10.15 15.53 -1.75
C TYR A 29 -11.11 14.81 -2.70
N ALA A 30 -11.51 13.57 -2.37
CA ALA A 30 -12.60 12.90 -3.08
C ALA A 30 -13.92 13.69 -2.96
N ALA A 31 -14.25 14.22 -1.77
CA ALA A 31 -15.45 15.04 -1.58
C ALA A 31 -15.39 16.40 -2.31
N GLU A 32 -14.19 16.92 -2.55
CA GLU A 32 -13.95 18.13 -3.35
C GLU A 32 -13.94 17.84 -4.87
N GLY A 33 -14.12 16.58 -5.29
CA GLY A 33 -14.18 16.16 -6.69
C GLY A 33 -12.81 15.94 -7.35
N ILE A 34 -11.74 15.86 -6.57
CA ILE A 34 -10.39 15.51 -7.04
C ILE A 34 -10.31 13.99 -7.19
N ARG A 35 -9.69 13.53 -8.29
CA ARG A 35 -9.45 12.09 -8.49
C ARG A 35 -8.44 11.60 -7.47
N THR A 36 -8.78 10.55 -6.74
CA THR A 36 -7.92 9.93 -5.72
C THR A 36 -7.51 8.53 -6.18
N VAL A 37 -6.21 8.29 -6.26
CA VAL A 37 -5.62 7.01 -6.65
C VAL A 37 -4.87 6.45 -5.45
N LEU A 38 -5.23 5.25 -5.00
CA LEU A 38 -4.48 4.52 -3.99
C LEU A 38 -3.66 3.42 -4.66
N VAL A 39 -2.37 3.37 -4.37
CA VAL A 39 -1.49 2.26 -4.72
C VAL A 39 -1.08 1.55 -3.42
N THR A 40 -1.40 0.26 -3.31
CA THR A 40 -0.97 -0.59 -2.19
C THR A 40 0.08 -1.58 -2.68
N CYS A 41 1.29 -1.52 -2.12
CA CYS A 41 2.44 -2.28 -2.61
C CYS A 41 2.33 -3.78 -2.32
N THR A 42 1.84 -4.15 -1.14
CA THR A 42 1.87 -5.54 -0.67
C THR A 42 0.49 -6.14 -0.42
N ASP A 43 0.44 -7.46 -0.29
CA ASP A 43 -0.76 -8.22 0.05
C ASP A 43 -1.15 -8.17 1.54
N GLY A 44 -0.22 -7.73 2.41
CA GLY A 44 -0.42 -7.65 3.85
C GLY A 44 -0.42 -9.00 4.59
N GLY A 45 0.06 -10.07 3.96
CA GLY A 45 -0.04 -11.45 4.49
C GLY A 45 0.74 -11.71 5.79
N CYS A 46 1.66 -10.83 6.19
CA CYS A 46 2.37 -10.91 7.47
C CYS A 46 1.64 -10.17 8.61
N GLY A 47 0.39 -9.74 8.40
CA GLY A 47 -0.45 -9.17 9.45
C GLY A 47 -1.08 -10.20 10.40
N ASP A 48 -1.81 -9.71 11.39
CA ASP A 48 -2.60 -10.56 12.30
C ASP A 48 -3.71 -11.31 11.53
N GLY A 49 -3.92 -12.58 11.85
CA GLY A 49 -4.97 -13.40 11.28
C GLY A 49 -6.31 -13.32 12.01
N PRO A 50 -7.34 -14.05 11.51
CA PRO A 50 -8.66 -14.10 12.13
C PRO A 50 -8.59 -14.41 13.63
N GLY A 51 -9.27 -13.60 14.46
CA GLY A 51 -9.23 -13.76 15.92
C GLY A 51 -7.93 -13.28 16.58
N GLY A 52 -7.06 -12.57 15.86
CA GLY A 52 -5.83 -11.98 16.38
C GLY A 52 -4.64 -12.93 16.44
N VAL A 53 -4.67 -14.04 15.68
CA VAL A 53 -3.56 -15.00 15.61
C VAL A 53 -2.34 -14.30 15.01
N LYS A 54 -1.19 -14.35 15.70
CA LYS A 54 0.01 -13.61 15.28
C LYS A 54 0.79 -14.37 14.20
N PRO A 55 1.52 -13.66 13.32
CA PRO A 55 2.47 -14.29 12.41
C PRO A 55 3.44 -15.21 13.17
N GLY A 56 3.57 -16.44 12.69
CA GLY A 56 4.41 -17.48 13.32
C GLY A 56 3.73 -18.30 14.41
N ASP A 57 2.54 -17.92 14.88
CA ASP A 57 1.76 -18.76 15.80
C ASP A 57 1.12 -19.95 15.06
N PRO A 58 0.89 -21.09 15.74
CA PRO A 58 0.14 -22.20 15.18
C PRO A 58 -1.25 -21.75 14.68
N GLY A 59 -1.55 -22.01 13.41
CA GLY A 59 -2.81 -21.64 12.79
C GLY A 59 -2.82 -20.29 12.09
N HIS A 60 -1.69 -19.55 12.07
CA HIS A 60 -1.52 -18.42 11.16
C HIS A 60 -1.39 -18.91 9.72
N ASP A 61 -2.23 -18.38 8.83
CA ASP A 61 -2.22 -18.68 7.38
C ASP A 61 -2.10 -17.37 6.59
N PRO A 62 -0.90 -17.03 6.08
CA PRO A 62 -0.66 -15.79 5.36
C PRO A 62 -1.58 -15.59 4.14
N ALA A 63 -1.97 -16.67 3.45
CA ALA A 63 -2.84 -16.55 2.27
C ALA A 63 -4.27 -16.19 2.68
N ALA A 64 -4.76 -16.75 3.78
CA ALA A 64 -6.05 -16.36 4.35
C ALA A 64 -6.03 -14.91 4.88
N VAL A 65 -4.92 -14.47 5.48
CA VAL A 65 -4.74 -13.07 5.92
C VAL A 65 -4.76 -12.11 4.72
N ALA A 66 -3.99 -12.39 3.68
CA ALA A 66 -3.96 -11.57 2.47
C ALA A 66 -5.35 -11.44 1.82
N LEU A 67 -6.11 -12.54 1.75
CA LEU A 67 -7.48 -12.52 1.20
C LEU A 67 -8.44 -11.70 2.07
N MET A 68 -8.32 -11.78 3.39
CA MET A 68 -9.09 -10.96 4.32
C MET A 68 -8.76 -9.48 4.11
N ARG A 69 -7.47 -9.12 4.16
CA ARG A 69 -7.01 -7.75 4.01
C ARG A 69 -7.33 -7.14 2.65
N ARG A 70 -7.39 -7.94 1.58
CA ARG A 70 -7.87 -7.47 0.28
C ARG A 70 -9.32 -7.00 0.34
N ARG A 71 -10.20 -7.73 1.02
CA ARG A 71 -11.61 -7.34 1.19
C ARG A 71 -11.73 -6.09 2.06
N GLU A 72 -10.98 -6.04 3.15
CA GLU A 72 -10.94 -4.86 4.03
C GLU A 72 -10.47 -3.60 3.28
N LEU A 73 -9.47 -3.73 2.40
CA LEU A 73 -9.01 -2.63 1.54
C LEU A 73 -10.08 -2.16 0.56
N GLU A 74 -10.81 -3.09 -0.05
CA GLU A 74 -11.93 -2.76 -0.95
C GLU A 74 -13.03 -2.01 -0.20
N GLU A 75 -13.36 -2.43 1.03
CA GLU A 75 -14.32 -1.72 1.88
C GLU A 75 -13.80 -0.33 2.29
N SER A 76 -12.52 -0.22 2.65
CA SER A 76 -11.87 1.04 2.97
C SER A 76 -11.89 2.01 1.79
N ARG A 77 -11.60 1.52 0.57
CA ARG A 77 -11.70 2.27 -0.70
C ARG A 77 -13.07 2.93 -0.84
N ASP A 78 -14.13 2.17 -0.60
CA ASP A 78 -15.50 2.65 -0.74
C ASP A 78 -15.87 3.69 0.33
N VAL A 79 -15.46 3.46 1.58
CA VAL A 79 -15.69 4.41 2.69
C VAL A 79 -14.96 5.73 2.45
N LEU A 80 -13.69 5.68 2.03
CA LEU A 80 -12.85 6.84 1.74
C LEU A 80 -13.14 7.48 0.38
N LYS A 81 -14.01 6.87 -0.43
CA LYS A 81 -14.36 7.31 -1.79
C LYS A 81 -13.15 7.45 -2.70
N ILE A 82 -12.21 6.51 -2.56
CA ILE A 82 -11.05 6.41 -3.44
C ILE A 82 -11.54 6.09 -4.87
N SER A 83 -11.10 6.87 -5.86
CA SER A 83 -11.57 6.72 -7.24
C SER A 83 -11.00 5.47 -7.91
N ASP A 84 -9.72 5.21 -7.69
CA ASP A 84 -8.99 4.10 -8.31
C ASP A 84 -8.11 3.43 -7.26
N LEU A 85 -8.15 2.10 -7.21
CA LEU A 85 -7.35 1.27 -6.31
C LEU A 85 -6.46 0.36 -7.17
N GLU A 86 -5.16 0.44 -6.94
CA GLU A 86 -4.12 -0.36 -7.60
C GLU A 86 -3.36 -1.18 -6.57
N THR A 87 -3.16 -2.46 -6.85
CA THR A 87 -2.38 -3.36 -6.01
C THR A 87 -1.15 -3.83 -6.78
N LEU A 88 0.03 -3.67 -6.18
CA LEU A 88 1.25 -4.21 -6.79
C LEU A 88 1.45 -5.69 -6.45
N ASP A 89 0.76 -6.21 -5.43
CA ASP A 89 0.71 -7.62 -5.06
C ASP A 89 2.09 -8.24 -4.80
N TYR A 90 3.03 -7.45 -4.26
CA TYR A 90 4.25 -8.01 -3.67
C TYR A 90 3.91 -8.72 -2.36
N ALA A 91 4.72 -9.70 -1.97
CA ALA A 91 4.57 -10.31 -0.66
C ALA A 91 4.95 -9.32 0.44
N ASP A 92 4.10 -9.17 1.46
CA ASP A 92 4.42 -8.45 2.69
C ASP A 92 5.70 -9.02 3.31
N SER A 93 6.68 -8.16 3.56
CA SER A 93 7.98 -8.58 4.07
C SER A 93 7.95 -8.87 5.56
N GLY A 94 6.90 -8.48 6.28
CA GLY A 94 6.84 -8.50 7.73
C GLY A 94 7.84 -7.53 8.38
N MET A 95 7.94 -7.57 9.70
CA MET A 95 8.77 -6.62 10.45
C MET A 95 10.27 -6.79 10.15
N MET A 96 11.04 -5.72 10.36
CA MET A 96 12.50 -5.73 10.16
C MET A 96 13.17 -6.87 10.95
N GLY A 97 14.02 -7.63 10.27
CA GLY A 97 14.75 -8.78 10.84
C GLY A 97 13.96 -10.09 10.86
N TRP A 98 12.73 -10.12 10.36
CA TRP A 98 11.97 -11.37 10.23
C TRP A 98 12.48 -12.22 9.05
N PRO A 99 12.35 -13.57 9.12
CA PRO A 99 12.74 -14.44 8.01
C PRO A 99 12.04 -14.13 6.69
N SER A 100 10.83 -13.57 6.73
CA SER A 100 10.06 -13.12 5.56
C SER A 100 10.74 -11.98 4.79
N ASN A 101 11.57 -11.16 5.44
CA ASN A 101 12.40 -10.17 4.76
C ASN A 101 13.30 -10.86 3.72
N ASP A 102 13.73 -12.10 4.01
CA ASP A 102 14.58 -12.91 3.16
C ASP A 102 13.84 -13.95 2.28
N ALA A 103 12.52 -13.87 2.20
CA ALA A 103 11.73 -14.72 1.31
C ALA A 103 11.84 -14.26 -0.15
N PRO A 104 11.75 -15.18 -1.15
CA PRO A 104 11.58 -14.79 -2.54
C PRO A 104 10.29 -13.99 -2.73
N GLY A 105 10.36 -12.86 -3.43
CA GLY A 105 9.20 -12.00 -3.70
C GLY A 105 8.82 -11.06 -2.56
N SER A 106 9.56 -11.01 -1.45
CA SER A 106 9.35 -9.99 -0.42
C SER A 106 9.61 -8.60 -1.00
N PHE A 107 8.70 -7.67 -0.74
CA PHE A 107 8.80 -6.33 -1.29
C PHE A 107 10.10 -5.62 -0.88
N TRP A 108 10.54 -5.81 0.37
CA TRP A 108 11.76 -5.25 0.93
C TRP A 108 13.02 -5.56 0.11
N ARG A 109 13.08 -6.74 -0.53
CA ARG A 109 14.23 -7.14 -1.36
C ARG A 109 13.96 -7.05 -2.85
N THR A 110 12.76 -6.66 -3.27
CA THR A 110 12.49 -6.35 -4.67
C THR A 110 13.44 -5.24 -5.13
N PRO A 111 14.14 -5.41 -6.27
CA PRO A 111 14.99 -4.36 -6.82
C PRO A 111 14.20 -3.05 -6.97
N VAL A 112 14.80 -1.92 -6.58
CA VAL A 112 14.12 -0.61 -6.61
C VAL A 112 13.68 -0.29 -8.04
N GLU A 113 14.49 -0.62 -9.03
CA GLU A 113 14.19 -0.39 -10.44
C GLU A 113 12.95 -1.16 -10.91
N GLU A 114 12.71 -2.37 -10.37
CA GLU A 114 11.53 -3.18 -10.68
C GLU A 114 10.27 -2.58 -10.05
N GLY A 115 10.34 -2.23 -8.76
CA GLY A 115 9.24 -1.56 -8.06
C GLY A 115 8.89 -0.20 -8.68
N ALA A 116 9.91 0.63 -8.93
CA ALA A 116 9.79 1.95 -9.53
C ALA A 116 9.26 1.87 -10.96
N ALA A 117 9.63 0.87 -11.76
CA ALA A 117 9.10 0.70 -13.11
C ALA A 117 7.58 0.50 -13.10
N ARG A 118 7.07 -0.36 -12.21
CA ARG A 118 5.63 -0.60 -12.06
C ARG A 118 4.89 0.63 -11.55
N LEU A 119 5.41 1.31 -10.53
CA LEU A 119 4.81 2.56 -10.05
C LEU A 119 4.84 3.66 -11.12
N ALA A 120 5.92 3.75 -11.91
CA ALA A 120 6.04 4.72 -12.99
C ALA A 120 5.03 4.45 -14.13
N GLU A 121 4.63 3.19 -14.37
CA GLU A 121 3.53 2.89 -15.30
C GLU A 121 2.20 3.48 -14.81
N LEU A 122 1.89 3.31 -13.53
CA LEU A 122 0.71 3.92 -12.91
C LEU A 122 0.80 5.45 -12.95
N MET A 123 1.94 6.05 -12.62
CA MET A 123 2.12 7.50 -12.70
C MET A 123 1.97 8.03 -14.13
N ARG A 124 2.42 7.29 -15.15
CA ARG A 124 2.19 7.66 -16.56
C ARG A 124 0.72 7.56 -16.95
N HIS A 125 0.01 6.55 -16.45
CA HIS A 125 -1.41 6.35 -16.70
C HIS A 125 -2.26 7.45 -16.02
N TYR A 126 -2.10 7.63 -14.72
CA TYR A 126 -2.90 8.53 -13.90
C TYR A 126 -2.46 9.99 -13.97
N ARG A 127 -1.18 10.26 -14.25
CA ARG A 127 -0.56 11.59 -14.27
C ARG A 127 -0.89 12.41 -13.01
N PRO A 128 -0.54 11.92 -11.80
CA PRO A 128 -0.87 12.61 -10.56
C PRO A 128 -0.22 13.99 -10.48
N ASP A 129 -0.95 14.95 -9.90
CA ASP A 129 -0.45 16.29 -9.61
C ASP A 129 0.29 16.33 -8.27
N VAL A 130 -0.13 15.47 -7.34
CA VAL A 130 0.49 15.26 -6.02
C VAL A 130 0.63 13.77 -5.78
N VAL A 131 1.80 13.38 -5.26
CA VAL A 131 2.07 12.03 -4.77
C VAL A 131 2.41 12.13 -3.28
N VAL A 132 1.82 11.25 -2.47
CA VAL A 132 2.10 11.13 -1.03
C VAL A 132 2.61 9.70 -0.76
N THR A 133 3.72 9.61 -0.05
CA THR A 133 4.33 8.35 0.43
C THR A 133 5.06 8.65 1.74
N TYR A 134 5.75 7.65 2.30
CA TYR A 134 6.51 7.75 3.55
C TYR A 134 7.77 8.62 3.42
N ASP A 135 8.32 9.03 4.56
CA ASP A 135 9.69 9.56 4.64
C ASP A 135 10.73 8.45 4.49
N GLU A 136 12.02 8.82 4.48
CA GLU A 136 13.12 7.87 4.30
C GLU A 136 13.23 6.82 5.43
N ASN A 137 12.60 7.08 6.58
CA ASN A 137 12.57 6.18 7.73
C ASN A 137 11.37 5.22 7.69
N GLY A 138 10.45 5.40 6.74
CA GLY A 138 9.23 4.58 6.66
C GLY A 138 8.34 4.74 7.88
N PHE A 139 8.25 5.96 8.44
CA PHE A 139 7.51 6.31 9.67
C PHE A 139 8.03 5.65 10.96
N TYR A 140 7.90 4.33 11.11
CA TYR A 140 8.36 3.58 12.31
C TYR A 140 9.44 2.55 12.00
N GLY A 141 10.04 2.59 10.80
CA GLY A 141 11.11 1.68 10.40
C GLY A 141 10.62 0.34 9.83
N HIS A 142 9.36 0.22 9.41
CA HIS A 142 8.89 -0.97 8.70
C HIS A 142 9.65 -1.10 7.37
N PRO A 143 10.21 -2.28 7.04
CA PRO A 143 10.96 -2.45 5.80
C PRO A 143 10.15 -2.06 4.56
N ASP A 144 8.90 -2.51 4.46
CA ASP A 144 8.05 -2.18 3.30
C ASP A 144 7.67 -0.69 3.19
N HIS A 145 7.60 0.05 4.30
CA HIS A 145 7.35 1.50 4.24
C HIS A 145 8.58 2.22 3.68
N ILE A 146 9.78 1.82 4.15
CA ILE A 146 11.04 2.32 3.60
C ILE A 146 11.16 1.95 2.11
N GLN A 147 10.75 0.75 1.72
CA GLN A 147 10.79 0.34 0.33
C GLN A 147 9.79 1.13 -0.53
N ALA A 148 8.58 1.39 -0.03
CA ALA A 148 7.59 2.24 -0.71
C ALA A 148 8.06 3.70 -0.86
N HIS A 149 8.93 4.19 0.03
CA HIS A 149 9.63 5.47 -0.15
C HIS A 149 10.72 5.42 -1.24
N ARG A 150 11.43 4.29 -1.36
CA ARG A 150 12.55 4.14 -2.30
C ARG A 150 12.13 4.04 -3.76
N ILE A 151 10.97 3.45 -4.03
CA ILE A 151 10.44 3.23 -5.39
C ILE A 151 9.66 4.44 -5.91
#